data_AF-A0ABC8JZL0-F1
#
_entry.id   AF-A0ABC8JZL0-F1
#
_cell.length_a   1.000
_cell.length_b   1.000
_cell.length_c   1.000
_cell.angle_alpha   90.00
_cell.angle_beta   90.00
_cell.angle_gamma   90.00
#
_symmetry.space_group_name_H-M   'P 1'
#
loop_
_entity.id
_entity.type
_entity.pdbx_description
1 polymer ?
#
loop_
_entity_poly.entity_id
_entity_poly.type
_entity_poly.pdbx_seq_one_letter_code
_entity_poly.pdbx_strand_id
1 'polypeptide(L)'
;MDTISEMQEEKPSLPFNASLDPSNPLGFLENVFHFLGKESDFLLKDTSEKEIATAVTAAKKRLREAKKDEEEKEKAEKESLKPTEPPMEVEKLKGKENVILGEVPNKGNGLDLEMYSWTQTRKDVTITIPVPSGTNPRYVFCEFKLYRLKVCLNGKHTIIEGALFDAVNPRDCFWYVEDEKVITVLLTKLQKYQWWKYCVKGEPEIDTRKIDPESSKLDDLDPETRSKVEKMMLDQREKHDLAKKVKSESLSRLDMKKRRFM
;
A
#
# COMPACT_ATOMS: atom_id res chain seq x y z
N MET A 1 -34.86 37.52 -41.09
CA MET A 1 -34.63 36.09 -40.78
C MET A 1 -33.81 36.08 -39.52
N ASP A 2 -34.49 36.20 -38.38
CA ASP A 2 -33.84 36.36 -37.09
C ASP A 2 -33.66 34.98 -36.46
N THR A 3 -32.40 34.54 -36.40
CA THR A 3 -31.99 33.35 -35.68
C THR A 3 -31.90 33.71 -34.19
N ILE A 4 -32.93 33.33 -33.43
CA ILE A 4 -32.90 33.42 -31.97
C ILE A 4 -31.89 32.38 -31.47
N SER A 5 -30.73 32.87 -31.03
CA SER A 5 -29.73 32.10 -30.30
C SER A 5 -30.31 31.73 -28.95
N GLU A 6 -30.65 30.45 -28.80
CA GLU A 6 -31.12 29.83 -27.56
C GLU A 6 -30.00 29.91 -26.51
N MET A 7 -30.06 30.93 -25.66
CA MET A 7 -29.19 31.06 -24.50
C MET A 7 -29.55 29.96 -23.51
N GLN A 8 -28.68 28.94 -23.38
CA GLN A 8 -28.74 28.00 -22.27
C GLN A 8 -28.43 28.78 -20.98
N GLU A 9 -29.46 29.07 -20.19
CA GLU A 9 -29.30 29.53 -18.81
C GLU A 9 -28.61 28.43 -17.99
N GLU A 10 -27.33 28.61 -17.68
CA GLU A 10 -26.63 27.79 -16.70
C GLU A 10 -27.22 28.07 -15.30
N LYS A 11 -28.03 27.15 -14.80
CA LYS A 11 -28.53 27.19 -13.42
C LYS A 11 -27.36 27.11 -12.43
N PRO A 12 -27.34 27.93 -11.37
CA PRO A 12 -26.27 27.90 -10.37
C PRO A 12 -26.23 26.55 -9.66
N SER A 13 -25.01 25.99 -9.48
CA SER A 13 -24.81 24.72 -8.77
C SER A 13 -25.19 24.88 -7.30
N LEU A 14 -26.14 24.07 -6.83
CA LEU A 14 -26.56 24.08 -5.44
C LEU A 14 -25.64 23.20 -4.57
N PRO A 15 -25.23 23.67 -3.38
CA PRO A 15 -24.38 22.89 -2.49
C PRO A 15 -25.18 21.71 -1.89
N PHE A 16 -24.65 20.50 -2.03
CA PHE A 16 -25.16 19.29 -1.39
C PHE A 16 -24.11 18.76 -0.40
N ASN A 17 -24.53 18.47 0.84
CA ASN A 17 -23.68 17.88 1.85
C ASN A 17 -24.39 16.66 2.46
N ALA A 18 -23.80 15.49 2.32
CA ALA A 18 -24.26 14.26 2.95
C ALA A 18 -23.06 13.43 3.40
N SER A 19 -23.20 12.79 4.56
CA SER A 19 -22.18 11.89 5.11
C SER A 19 -22.46 10.46 4.69
N LEU A 20 -21.44 9.74 4.22
CA LEU A 20 -21.53 8.31 3.97
C LEU A 20 -21.24 7.55 5.26
N ASP A 21 -22.25 6.85 5.78
CA ASP A 21 -22.08 5.83 6.82
C ASP A 21 -21.83 4.47 6.15
N PRO A 22 -20.62 3.88 6.29
CA PRO A 22 -20.33 2.56 5.73
C PRO A 22 -21.20 1.43 6.28
N SER A 23 -21.78 1.59 7.48
CA SER A 23 -22.70 0.63 8.09
C SER A 23 -24.13 0.76 7.55
N ASN A 24 -24.49 1.92 7.00
CA ASN A 24 -25.78 2.15 6.34
C ASN A 24 -25.62 3.02 5.07
N PRO A 25 -25.08 2.46 3.98
CA PRO A 25 -24.86 3.21 2.75
C PRO A 25 -26.18 3.64 2.07
N LEU A 26 -27.30 2.99 2.39
CA LEU A 26 -28.62 3.36 1.87
C LEU A 26 -29.06 4.73 2.38
N GLY A 27 -28.77 5.07 3.64
CA GLY A 27 -29.12 6.38 4.21
C GLY A 27 -28.44 7.54 3.47
N PHE A 28 -27.23 7.33 2.94
CA PHE A 28 -26.58 8.32 2.07
C PHE A 28 -27.33 8.48 0.74
N LEU A 29 -27.73 7.37 0.11
CA LEU A 29 -28.47 7.39 -1.16
C LEU A 29 -29.86 8.01 -1.01
N GLU A 30 -30.56 7.74 0.09
CA GLU A 30 -31.83 8.37 0.43
C GLU A 30 -31.69 9.90 0.52
N ASN A 31 -30.64 10.40 1.15
CA ASN A 31 -30.37 11.83 1.22
C ASN A 31 -30.06 12.44 -0.16
N VAL A 32 -29.34 11.70 -1.02
CA VAL A 32 -29.09 12.11 -2.41
C VAL A 32 -30.40 12.17 -3.20
N PHE A 33 -31.25 11.14 -3.11
CA PHE A 33 -32.54 11.12 -3.81
C PHE A 33 -33.51 12.18 -3.27
N HIS A 34 -33.52 12.43 -1.97
CA HIS A 34 -34.30 13.49 -1.37
C HIS A 34 -33.87 14.87 -1.89
N PHE A 35 -32.56 15.14 -1.98
CA PHE A 35 -32.05 16.38 -2.58
C PHE A 35 -32.39 16.48 -4.07
N LEU A 36 -32.21 15.38 -4.82
CA LEU A 36 -32.54 15.34 -6.24
C LEU A 36 -34.03 15.61 -6.49
N GLY A 37 -34.93 15.02 -5.70
CA GLY A 37 -36.37 15.25 -5.85
C GLY A 37 -36.81 16.67 -5.44
N LYS A 38 -36.04 17.36 -4.60
CA LYS A 38 -36.32 18.74 -4.20
C LYS A 38 -35.84 19.75 -5.24
N GLU A 39 -34.67 19.52 -5.81
CA GLU A 39 -33.99 20.49 -6.67
C GLU A 39 -34.11 20.15 -8.18
N SER A 40 -34.70 19.00 -8.53
CA SER A 40 -34.83 18.51 -9.90
C SER A 40 -36.06 17.62 -10.12
N ASP A 41 -36.61 17.68 -11.33
CA ASP A 41 -37.69 16.79 -11.78
C ASP A 41 -37.18 15.43 -12.27
N PHE A 42 -35.88 15.13 -12.09
CA PHE A 42 -35.26 13.89 -12.58
C PHE A 42 -36.02 12.65 -12.12
N LEU A 43 -36.42 12.59 -10.84
CA LEU A 43 -37.12 11.43 -10.27
C LEU A 43 -38.58 11.31 -10.72
N LEU A 44 -39.15 12.34 -11.36
CA LEU A 44 -40.51 12.28 -11.91
C LEU A 44 -40.54 11.69 -13.33
N LYS A 45 -39.37 11.45 -13.95
CA LYS A 45 -39.29 10.86 -15.29
C LYS A 45 -39.47 9.35 -15.21
N ASP A 46 -40.26 8.79 -16.11
CA ASP A 46 -40.45 7.33 -16.25
C ASP A 46 -39.14 6.58 -16.56
N THR A 47 -38.11 7.28 -17.06
CA THR A 47 -36.79 6.71 -17.36
C THR A 47 -35.83 6.71 -16.17
N SER A 48 -36.14 7.42 -15.09
CA SER A 48 -35.23 7.69 -13.98
C SER A 48 -34.74 6.43 -13.29
N GLU A 49 -35.64 5.49 -12.98
CA GLU A 49 -35.29 4.20 -12.39
C GLU A 49 -34.38 3.37 -13.29
N LYS A 50 -34.63 3.39 -14.59
CA LYS A 50 -33.82 2.66 -15.59
C LYS A 50 -32.43 3.28 -15.71
N GLU A 51 -32.32 4.60 -15.67
CA GLU A 51 -31.06 5.32 -15.72
C GLU A 51 -30.22 5.09 -14.45
N ILE A 52 -30.84 5.14 -13.27
CA ILE A 52 -30.19 4.80 -11.99
C ILE A 52 -29.74 3.32 -12.00
N ALA A 53 -30.59 2.39 -12.45
CA ALA A 53 -30.23 0.98 -12.55
C ALA A 53 -29.07 0.74 -13.53
N THR A 54 -29.03 1.48 -14.63
CA THR A 54 -27.93 1.45 -15.60
C THR A 54 -26.62 1.97 -14.96
N ALA A 55 -26.69 3.06 -14.21
CA ALA A 55 -25.53 3.61 -13.49
C ALA A 55 -25.01 2.63 -12.42
N VAL A 56 -25.90 2.01 -11.66
CA VAL A 56 -25.54 0.95 -10.69
C VAL A 56 -24.90 -0.25 -11.38
N THR A 57 -25.44 -0.66 -12.54
CA THR A 57 -24.90 -1.79 -13.31
C THR A 57 -23.52 -1.48 -13.89
N ALA A 58 -23.32 -0.27 -14.40
CA ALA A 58 -22.01 0.21 -14.85
C ALA A 58 -21.00 0.29 -13.69
N ALA A 59 -21.41 0.76 -12.51
CA ALA A 59 -20.55 0.78 -11.32
C ALA A 59 -20.17 -0.65 -10.86
N LYS A 60 -21.13 -1.58 -10.85
CA LYS A 60 -20.86 -3.00 -10.57
C LYS A 60 -19.90 -3.63 -11.58
N LYS A 61 -20.04 -3.29 -12.86
CA LYS A 61 -19.14 -3.76 -13.93
C LYS A 61 -17.72 -3.24 -13.73
N ARG A 62 -17.54 -1.94 -13.50
CA ARG A 62 -16.23 -1.33 -13.21
C ARG A 62 -15.56 -1.95 -11.98
N LEU A 63 -16.33 -2.27 -10.93
CA LEU A 63 -15.80 -2.93 -9.75
C LEU A 63 -15.38 -4.38 -10.02
N ARG A 64 -16.10 -5.11 -10.87
CA ARG A 64 -15.73 -6.47 -11.30
C ARG A 64 -14.51 -6.47 -12.21
N GLU A 65 -14.40 -5.51 -13.12
CA GLU A 65 -13.24 -5.33 -13.99
C GLU A 65 -12.01 -4.96 -13.17
N ALA A 66 -12.12 -4.01 -12.23
CA ALA A 66 -11.03 -3.68 -11.33
C ALA A 66 -10.55 -4.88 -10.49
N LYS A 67 -11.49 -5.69 -9.97
CA LYS A 67 -11.16 -6.94 -9.26
C LYS A 67 -10.54 -8.00 -10.17
N LYS A 68 -10.99 -8.09 -11.42
CA LYS A 68 -10.46 -9.06 -12.40
C LYS A 68 -9.08 -8.64 -12.90
N ASP A 69 -8.82 -7.35 -13.06
CA ASP A 69 -7.51 -6.80 -13.38
C ASP A 69 -6.53 -6.96 -12.21
N GLU A 70 -7.02 -6.86 -10.96
CA GLU A 70 -6.26 -7.24 -9.77
C GLU A 70 -5.96 -8.74 -9.75
N GLU A 71 -6.94 -9.61 -10.01
CA GLU A 71 -6.75 -11.07 -10.07
C GLU A 71 -5.86 -11.51 -11.25
N GLU A 72 -5.95 -10.88 -12.43
CA GLU A 72 -5.11 -11.16 -13.59
C GLU A 72 -3.68 -10.63 -13.40
N LYS A 73 -3.49 -9.47 -12.74
CA LYS A 73 -2.16 -9.03 -12.30
C LYS A 73 -1.56 -9.98 -11.27
N GLU A 74 -2.35 -10.46 -10.32
CA GLU A 74 -1.91 -11.42 -9.30
C GLU A 74 -1.60 -12.80 -9.91
N LYS A 75 -2.32 -13.22 -10.96
CA LYS A 75 -2.04 -14.45 -11.72
C LYS A 75 -0.81 -14.32 -12.62
N ALA A 76 -0.64 -13.19 -13.32
CA ALA A 76 0.53 -12.92 -14.14
C ALA A 76 1.80 -12.82 -13.28
N GLU A 77 1.70 -12.23 -12.09
CA GLU A 77 2.80 -12.17 -11.12
C GLU A 77 3.14 -13.58 -10.56
N LYS A 78 2.13 -14.43 -10.28
CA LYS A 78 2.34 -15.84 -9.88
C LYS A 78 2.87 -16.74 -10.99
N GLU A 79 2.51 -16.52 -12.26
CA GLU A 79 3.06 -17.28 -13.40
C GLU A 79 4.49 -16.87 -13.76
N SER A 80 4.88 -15.62 -13.47
CA SER A 80 6.27 -15.15 -13.64
C SER A 80 7.27 -15.65 -12.59
N LEU A 81 6.81 -16.39 -11.55
CA LEU A 81 7.62 -16.93 -10.45
C LEU A 81 7.98 -18.42 -10.56
N LYS A 82 7.86 -19.04 -11.75
CA LYS A 82 8.58 -20.30 -12.00
C LYS A 82 10.09 -19.99 -12.13
N PRO A 83 10.96 -20.62 -11.33
CA PRO A 83 12.38 -20.28 -11.33
C PRO A 83 13.02 -20.69 -12.66
N THR A 84 13.50 -19.70 -13.41
CA THR A 84 14.60 -19.90 -14.35
C THR A 84 15.68 -18.88 -13.99
N GLU A 85 16.88 -19.40 -13.72
CA GLU A 85 18.09 -18.66 -13.35
C GLU A 85 18.49 -17.62 -14.41
N PRO A 86 19.25 -16.57 -14.05
CA PRO A 86 19.43 -15.39 -14.88
C PRO A 86 20.54 -15.57 -15.92
N PRO A 87 20.49 -14.77 -16.99
CA PRO A 87 21.69 -14.06 -17.40
C PRO A 87 21.44 -12.55 -17.46
N MET A 88 22.39 -11.80 -16.88
CA MET A 88 22.60 -10.38 -17.13
C MET A 88 22.68 -10.11 -18.64
N GLU A 89 21.91 -9.14 -19.13
CA GLU A 89 22.40 -8.23 -20.17
C GLU A 89 21.68 -6.88 -20.12
N VAL A 90 22.48 -5.83 -20.08
CA VAL A 90 22.07 -4.43 -20.10
C VAL A 90 21.85 -4.04 -21.55
N GLU A 91 20.62 -3.81 -21.98
CA GLU A 91 20.34 -2.98 -23.15
C GLU A 91 19.22 -1.97 -22.89
N LYS A 92 19.54 -0.73 -23.23
CA LYS A 92 18.73 0.48 -23.12
C LYS A 92 17.50 0.39 -24.02
N LEU A 93 16.31 0.68 -23.47
CA LEU A 93 15.25 1.37 -24.21
C LEU A 93 14.64 2.49 -23.37
N LYS A 94 14.69 3.70 -23.93
CA LYS A 94 14.08 4.92 -23.41
C LYS A 94 12.55 4.81 -23.48
N GLY A 95 11.90 5.00 -22.34
CA GLY A 95 10.49 5.35 -22.23
C GLY A 95 10.29 6.06 -20.89
N LYS A 96 9.87 7.32 -20.92
CA LYS A 96 9.78 8.19 -19.75
C LYS A 96 8.65 7.74 -18.82
N GLU A 97 9.00 7.07 -17.74
CA GLU A 97 8.29 7.22 -16.47
C GLU A 97 9.33 7.63 -15.45
N ASN A 98 9.18 8.83 -14.88
CA ASN A 98 9.99 9.24 -13.73
C ASN A 98 9.65 8.28 -12.58
N VAL A 99 10.40 7.18 -12.46
CA VAL A 99 10.41 6.36 -11.26
C VAL A 99 10.98 7.26 -10.17
N ILE A 100 10.09 7.92 -9.42
CA ILE A 100 10.45 8.53 -8.15
C ILE A 100 10.87 7.34 -7.28
N LEU A 101 12.18 7.11 -7.20
CA LEU A 101 12.75 6.15 -6.27
C LEU A 101 12.41 6.66 -4.87
N GLY A 102 11.50 5.95 -4.19
CA GLY A 102 11.11 6.24 -2.82
C GLY A 102 12.31 6.22 -1.87
N GLU A 103 12.11 6.72 -0.66
CA GLU A 103 13.14 6.79 0.36
C GLU A 103 13.65 5.39 0.72
N VAL A 104 14.91 5.31 1.16
CA VAL A 104 15.50 4.05 1.60
C VAL A 104 14.84 3.65 2.93
N PRO A 105 14.26 2.44 3.04
CA PRO A 105 13.63 2.02 4.28
C PRO A 105 14.62 2.00 5.45
N ASN A 106 14.13 2.28 6.66
CA ASN A 106 14.90 2.09 7.90
C ASN A 106 15.10 0.59 8.20
N LYS A 107 15.83 0.26 9.27
CA LYS A 107 16.11 -1.14 9.67
C LYS A 107 14.85 -1.98 9.93
N GLY A 108 13.73 -1.33 10.21
CA GLY A 108 12.44 -1.99 10.41
C GLY A 108 11.54 -1.90 9.18
N ASN A 109 12.09 -1.72 7.97
CA ASN A 109 11.35 -1.67 6.70
C ASN A 109 10.26 -0.59 6.62
N GLY A 110 10.35 0.45 7.45
CA GLY A 110 9.49 1.63 7.40
C GLY A 110 10.32 2.89 7.16
N LEU A 111 9.94 3.99 7.80
CA LEU A 111 10.62 5.27 7.64
C LEU A 111 10.70 6.04 8.97
N ASP A 112 11.75 6.86 9.10
CA ASP A 112 11.94 7.78 10.21
C ASP A 112 11.52 9.19 9.75
N LEU A 113 10.47 9.73 10.37
CA LEU A 113 9.96 11.08 10.09
C LEU A 113 10.35 12.02 11.23
N GLU A 114 10.11 13.33 11.05
CA GLU A 114 10.43 14.34 12.06
C GLU A 114 9.66 14.15 13.38
N MET A 115 8.38 13.77 13.29
CA MET A 115 7.48 13.68 14.45
C MET A 115 7.37 12.27 15.04
N TYR A 116 7.68 11.24 14.25
CA TYR A 116 7.57 9.85 14.66
C TYR A 116 8.33 8.94 13.68
N SER A 117 8.62 7.71 14.11
CA SER A 117 9.15 6.66 13.24
C SER A 117 8.13 5.56 13.09
N TRP A 118 8.16 4.85 11.97
CA TRP A 118 7.39 3.63 11.82
C TRP A 118 8.24 2.52 11.22
N THR A 119 7.89 1.31 11.57
CA THR A 119 8.48 0.06 11.11
C THR A 119 7.35 -0.90 10.77
N GLN A 120 7.63 -1.93 9.99
CA GLN A 120 6.63 -2.90 9.60
C GLN A 120 7.22 -4.29 9.41
N THR A 121 6.35 -5.26 9.64
CA THR A 121 6.53 -6.65 9.22
C THR A 121 5.52 -6.97 8.13
N ARG A 122 5.45 -8.25 7.73
CA ARG A 122 4.38 -8.75 6.84
C ARG A 122 2.99 -8.70 7.50
N LYS A 123 2.91 -8.64 8.83
CA LYS A 123 1.66 -8.79 9.60
C LYS A 123 1.20 -7.47 10.23
N ASP A 124 2.13 -6.61 10.59
CA ASP A 124 1.86 -5.44 11.41
C ASP A 124 2.72 -4.23 11.00
N VAL A 125 2.29 -3.06 11.48
CA VAL A 125 3.02 -1.80 11.42
C VAL A 125 3.16 -1.29 12.86
N THR A 126 4.37 -0.98 13.27
CA THR A 126 4.66 -0.39 14.59
C THR A 126 5.07 1.06 14.40
N ILE A 127 4.36 1.97 15.04
CA ILE A 127 4.63 3.41 15.04
C ILE A 127 5.17 3.79 16.41
N THR A 128 6.25 4.56 16.44
CA THR A 128 6.97 5.00 17.63
C THR A 128 7.03 6.51 17.64
N ILE A 129 6.38 7.12 18.63
CA ILE A 129 6.22 8.57 18.75
C ILE A 129 6.96 9.04 20.01
N PRO A 130 8.05 9.82 19.89
CA PRO A 130 8.69 10.43 21.05
C PRO A 130 7.77 11.51 21.67
N VAL A 131 7.63 11.48 22.99
CA VAL A 131 6.82 12.44 23.77
C VAL A 131 7.61 13.01 24.95
N PRO A 132 7.21 14.18 25.50
CA PRO A 132 7.87 14.74 26.68
C PRO A 132 7.88 13.76 27.86
N SER A 133 8.98 13.71 28.60
CA SER A 133 9.12 12.83 29.76
C SER A 133 8.04 13.12 30.81
N GLY A 134 7.44 12.06 31.36
CA GLY A 134 6.33 12.18 32.30
C GLY A 134 4.96 12.28 31.64
N THR A 135 4.86 11.92 30.34
CA THR A 135 3.58 11.90 29.63
C THR A 135 2.67 10.84 30.24
N ASN A 136 1.58 11.28 30.83
CA ASN A 136 0.56 10.38 31.37
C ASN A 136 -0.27 9.75 30.23
N PRO A 137 -0.44 8.42 30.19
CA PRO A 137 -1.26 7.75 29.17
C PRO A 137 -2.69 8.29 29.07
N ARG A 138 -3.27 8.81 30.16
CA ARG A 138 -4.63 9.38 30.16
C ARG A 138 -4.79 10.60 29.25
N TYR A 139 -3.69 11.26 28.89
CA TYR A 139 -3.72 12.38 27.97
C TYR A 139 -3.50 11.98 26.51
N VAL A 140 -3.26 10.71 26.25
CA VAL A 140 -3.13 10.18 24.88
C VAL A 140 -4.49 9.71 24.41
N PHE A 141 -4.93 10.26 23.28
CA PHE A 141 -6.11 9.79 22.57
C PHE A 141 -5.67 9.10 21.30
N CYS A 142 -5.97 7.81 21.17
CA CYS A 142 -5.68 7.01 19.99
C CYS A 142 -6.96 6.33 19.49
N GLU A 143 -7.35 6.62 18.25
CA GLU A 143 -8.53 6.05 17.60
C GLU A 143 -8.10 5.25 16.36
N PHE A 144 -8.50 3.98 16.35
CA PHE A 144 -8.27 3.08 15.22
C PHE A 144 -9.54 2.95 14.38
N LYS A 145 -9.43 3.19 13.08
CA LYS A 145 -10.45 2.86 12.08
C LYS A 145 -9.83 1.98 11.01
N LEU A 146 -10.69 1.30 10.26
CA LEU A 146 -10.29 0.37 9.20
C LEU A 146 -9.23 0.95 8.27
N TYR A 147 -9.37 2.21 7.86
CA TYR A 147 -8.44 2.90 6.95
C TYR A 147 -7.90 4.22 7.53
N ARG A 148 -8.00 4.46 8.83
CA ARG A 148 -7.64 5.77 9.41
C ARG A 148 -7.06 5.60 10.81
N LEU A 149 -6.03 6.37 11.10
CA LEU A 149 -5.45 6.49 12.43
C LEU A 149 -5.53 7.94 12.90
N LYS A 150 -5.88 8.12 14.18
CA LYS A 150 -5.78 9.41 14.85
C LYS A 150 -5.08 9.23 16.19
N VAL A 151 -3.97 9.94 16.39
CA VAL A 151 -3.20 10.01 17.63
C VAL A 151 -3.07 11.47 18.04
N CYS A 152 -3.56 11.79 19.22
CA CYS A 152 -3.53 13.14 19.79
C CYS A 152 -2.98 13.11 21.21
N LEU A 153 -2.22 14.15 21.56
CA LEU A 153 -1.73 14.40 22.91
C LEU A 153 -2.48 15.58 23.53
N ASN A 154 -2.91 15.42 24.78
CA ASN A 154 -3.67 16.41 25.56
C ASN A 154 -4.95 16.91 24.86
N GLY A 155 -5.53 16.11 23.96
CA GLY A 155 -6.77 16.42 23.22
C GLY A 155 -6.71 17.60 22.23
N LYS A 156 -5.58 18.32 22.15
CA LYS A 156 -5.42 19.52 21.28
C LYS A 156 -4.31 19.38 20.26
N HIS A 157 -3.27 18.59 20.56
CA HIS A 157 -2.13 18.42 19.67
C HIS A 157 -2.25 17.11 18.89
N THR A 158 -2.72 17.19 17.65
CA THR A 158 -2.77 16.05 16.73
C THR A 158 -1.36 15.73 16.25
N ILE A 159 -0.86 14.54 16.61
CA ILE A 159 0.45 14.06 16.15
C ILE A 159 0.29 13.36 14.82
N ILE A 160 -0.70 12.47 14.72
CA ILE A 160 -1.01 11.70 13.52
C ILE A 160 -2.51 11.79 13.28
N GLU A 161 -2.92 12.22 12.09
CA GLU A 161 -4.31 12.12 11.65
C GLU A 161 -4.38 12.00 10.14
N GLY A 162 -4.78 10.82 9.65
CA GLY A 162 -4.90 10.63 8.22
C GLY A 162 -5.28 9.21 7.82
N ALA A 163 -5.49 9.04 6.52
CA ALA A 163 -5.81 7.75 5.93
C ALA A 163 -4.56 6.85 5.89
N LEU A 164 -4.71 5.60 6.31
CA LEU A 164 -3.64 4.60 6.26
C LEU A 164 -3.42 4.13 4.82
N PHE A 165 -2.29 3.49 4.56
CA PHE A 165 -1.98 2.87 3.26
C PHE A 165 -3.00 1.79 2.88
N ASP A 166 -3.39 0.94 3.82
CA ASP A 166 -4.36 -0.13 3.61
C ASP A 166 -5.13 -0.45 4.90
N ALA A 167 -6.08 -1.38 4.81
CA ALA A 167 -6.94 -1.79 5.90
C ALA A 167 -6.16 -2.43 7.07
N VAL A 168 -6.53 -2.03 8.29
CA VAL A 168 -6.07 -2.64 9.54
C VAL A 168 -7.24 -3.30 10.26
N ASN A 169 -6.98 -4.31 11.10
CA ASN A 169 -8.00 -4.85 12.00
C ASN A 169 -8.06 -4.01 13.29
N PRO A 170 -9.03 -3.09 13.48
CA PRO A 170 -9.01 -2.18 14.63
C PRO A 170 -9.15 -2.90 15.98
N ARG A 171 -9.71 -4.12 16.00
CA ARG A 171 -9.85 -4.94 17.21
C ARG A 171 -8.53 -5.52 17.70
N ASP A 172 -7.59 -5.71 16.78
CA ASP A 172 -6.25 -6.25 17.06
C ASP A 172 -5.18 -5.14 17.00
N CYS A 173 -5.60 -3.87 16.94
CA CYS A 173 -4.71 -2.73 17.08
C CYS A 173 -4.70 -2.29 18.55
N PHE A 174 -3.54 -1.92 19.05
CA PHE A 174 -3.40 -1.41 20.41
C PHE A 174 -2.26 -0.40 20.47
N TRP A 175 -2.21 0.35 21.56
CA TRP A 175 -1.14 1.29 21.83
C TRP A 175 -0.78 1.25 23.32
N TYR A 176 0.43 1.65 23.64
CA TYR A 176 0.90 1.80 25.01
C TYR A 176 1.94 2.92 25.11
N VAL A 177 2.25 3.34 26.33
CA VAL A 177 3.32 4.30 26.61
C VAL A 177 4.45 3.56 27.31
N GLU A 178 5.66 3.70 26.77
CA GLU A 178 6.89 3.14 27.31
C GLU A 178 7.70 4.25 28.00
N ASP A 179 8.11 3.98 29.24
CA ASP A 179 8.91 4.87 30.10
C ASP A 179 8.39 6.32 30.23
N GLU A 180 7.08 6.54 30.02
CA GLU A 180 6.45 7.87 29.98
C GLU A 180 7.09 8.85 28.99
N LYS A 181 7.77 8.31 27.96
CA LYS A 181 8.59 9.06 26.99
C LYS A 181 8.32 8.68 25.53
N VAL A 182 7.74 7.50 25.30
CA VAL A 182 7.50 7.01 23.95
C VAL A 182 6.10 6.41 23.88
N ILE A 183 5.31 6.82 22.89
CA ILE A 183 4.04 6.15 22.56
C ILE A 183 4.32 5.16 21.45
N THR A 184 3.97 3.90 21.68
CA THR A 184 4.06 2.84 20.68
C THR A 184 2.65 2.44 20.25
N VAL A 185 2.39 2.48 18.95
CA VAL A 185 1.12 2.11 18.34
C VAL A 185 1.35 0.91 17.42
N LEU A 186 0.65 -0.19 17.67
CA LEU A 186 0.68 -1.38 16.83
C LEU A 186 -0.60 -1.45 15.99
N LEU A 187 -0.42 -1.48 14.67
CA LEU A 187 -1.47 -1.67 13.69
C LEU A 187 -1.37 -3.07 13.09
N THR A 188 -2.40 -3.89 13.31
CA THR A 188 -2.48 -5.22 12.70
C THR A 188 -3.06 -5.12 11.30
N LYS A 189 -2.29 -5.49 10.26
CA LYS A 189 -2.74 -5.43 8.87
C LYS A 189 -3.87 -6.44 8.64
N LEU A 190 -4.90 -6.03 7.90
CA LEU A 190 -5.94 -6.96 7.47
C LEU A 190 -5.41 -7.84 6.32
N GLN A 191 -4.78 -7.21 5.33
CA GLN A 191 -4.09 -7.90 4.25
C GLN A 191 -2.65 -8.22 4.66
N LYS A 192 -2.41 -9.50 4.95
CA LYS A 192 -1.08 -10.00 5.30
C LYS A 192 -0.19 -10.03 4.04
N TYR A 193 1.12 -9.93 4.23
CA TYR A 193 2.15 -9.98 3.17
C TYR A 193 2.30 -8.74 2.29
N GLN A 194 1.44 -7.73 2.42
CA GLN A 194 1.59 -6.45 1.74
C GLN A 194 2.58 -5.54 2.48
N TRP A 195 3.61 -5.08 1.78
CA TRP A 195 4.49 -4.02 2.25
C TRP A 195 3.84 -2.66 2.00
N TRP A 196 3.76 -1.85 3.06
CA TRP A 196 3.22 -0.50 3.00
C TRP A 196 4.30 0.44 2.47
N LYS A 197 3.91 1.33 1.55
CA LYS A 197 4.83 2.34 1.01
C LYS A 197 4.93 3.57 1.91
N TYR A 198 3.87 3.85 2.68
CA TYR A 198 3.80 4.95 3.63
C TYR A 198 2.94 4.50 4.82
N CYS A 199 3.03 5.21 5.95
CA CYS A 199 2.13 4.95 7.08
C CYS A 199 0.81 5.69 6.89
N VAL A 200 0.89 7.00 6.66
CA VAL A 200 -0.26 7.87 6.43
C VAL A 200 -0.17 8.52 5.04
N LYS A 201 -1.30 8.61 4.35
CA LYS A 201 -1.38 9.20 3.01
C LYS A 201 -0.92 10.66 3.03
N GLY A 202 0.03 10.98 2.16
CA GLY A 202 0.63 12.31 2.03
C GLY A 202 2.05 12.40 2.59
N GLU A 203 2.51 11.36 3.28
CA GLU A 203 3.90 11.23 3.73
C GLU A 203 4.80 10.65 2.63
N PRO A 204 6.15 10.77 2.78
CA PRO A 204 7.09 10.18 1.84
C PRO A 204 6.90 8.66 1.70
N GLU A 205 7.05 8.18 0.47
CA GLU A 205 6.97 6.75 0.16
C GLU A 205 8.35 6.10 0.25
N ILE A 206 8.42 4.89 0.80
CA ILE A 206 9.61 4.04 0.79
C ILE A 206 9.72 3.22 -0.50
N ASP A 207 10.95 2.94 -0.92
CA ASP A 207 11.22 1.97 -1.99
C ASP A 207 11.07 0.53 -1.46
N THR A 208 9.92 -0.07 -1.68
CA THR A 208 9.61 -1.44 -1.22
C THR A 208 10.50 -2.52 -1.84
N ARG A 209 11.26 -2.20 -2.89
CA ARG A 209 12.24 -3.14 -3.49
C ARG A 209 13.50 -3.29 -2.64
N LYS A 210 13.75 -2.36 -1.72
CA LYS A 210 14.90 -2.36 -0.80
C LYS A 210 14.54 -2.88 0.60
N ILE A 211 13.32 -3.35 0.79
CA ILE A 211 12.89 -3.97 2.04
C ILE A 211 13.65 -5.27 2.24
N ASP A 212 14.15 -5.49 3.46
CA ASP A 212 14.76 -6.74 3.86
C ASP A 212 13.65 -7.71 4.31
N PRO A 213 13.32 -8.76 3.52
CA PRO A 213 12.31 -9.71 3.91
C PRO A 213 12.86 -10.51 5.10
N GLU A 214 12.34 -10.19 6.28
CA GLU A 214 12.66 -10.82 7.57
C GLU A 214 13.12 -12.26 7.37
N SER A 215 14.43 -12.51 7.53
CA SER A 215 15.00 -13.83 7.32
C SER A 215 14.30 -14.76 8.31
N SER A 216 13.49 -15.68 7.83
CA SER A 216 12.93 -16.75 8.66
C SER A 216 14.10 -17.37 9.40
N LYS A 217 14.24 -17.09 10.69
CA LYS A 217 15.32 -17.67 11.47
C LYS A 217 15.10 -19.16 11.36
N LEU A 218 16.12 -19.89 10.89
CA LEU A 218 16.06 -21.33 10.70
C LEU A 218 15.65 -22.08 11.99
N ASP A 219 15.72 -21.42 13.13
CA ASP A 219 15.30 -21.88 14.45
C ASP A 219 13.79 -22.04 14.63
N ASP A 220 12.95 -21.34 13.85
CA ASP A 220 11.48 -21.46 13.93
C ASP A 220 10.93 -22.62 13.07
N LEU A 221 11.80 -23.30 12.31
CA LEU A 221 11.44 -24.46 11.50
C LEU A 221 11.59 -25.74 12.32
N ASP A 222 10.68 -26.69 12.13
CA ASP A 222 10.82 -28.03 12.68
C ASP A 222 12.15 -28.67 12.21
N PRO A 223 12.77 -29.59 12.99
CA PRO A 223 14.11 -30.12 12.69
C PRO A 223 14.23 -30.77 11.30
N GLU A 224 13.14 -31.31 10.76
CA GLU A 224 13.11 -31.95 9.45
C GLU A 224 13.12 -30.90 8.32
N THR A 225 12.32 -29.84 8.45
CA THR A 225 12.28 -28.71 7.50
C THR A 225 13.56 -27.88 7.57
N ARG A 226 14.13 -27.67 8.76
CA ARG A 226 15.41 -26.97 8.96
C ARG A 226 16.54 -27.63 8.18
N SER A 227 16.66 -28.96 8.28
CA SER A 227 17.69 -29.73 7.57
C SER A 227 17.55 -29.64 6.05
N LYS A 228 16.30 -29.62 5.55
CA LYS A 228 16.02 -29.46 4.11
C LYS A 228 16.39 -28.06 3.61
N VAL A 229 16.05 -27.01 4.37
CA VAL A 229 16.36 -25.62 4.01
C VAL A 229 17.87 -25.36 4.07
N GLU A 230 18.57 -25.86 5.09
CA GLU A 230 20.02 -25.74 5.21
C GLU A 230 20.76 -26.43 4.06
N LYS A 231 20.33 -27.63 3.68
CA LYS A 231 20.85 -28.33 2.51
C LYS A 231 20.61 -27.52 1.22
N MET A 232 19.42 -26.95 1.05
CA MET A 232 19.10 -26.15 -0.13
C MET A 232 19.93 -24.85 -0.18
N MET A 233 20.21 -24.24 0.97
CA MET A 233 21.08 -23.07 1.06
C MET A 233 22.54 -23.40 0.72
N LEU A 234 23.06 -24.55 1.17
CA LEU A 234 24.39 -25.03 0.79
C LEU A 234 24.46 -25.33 -0.72
N ASP A 235 23.48 -26.05 -1.27
CA ASP A 235 23.41 -26.35 -2.70
C ASP A 235 23.34 -25.04 -3.54
N GLN A 236 22.60 -24.04 -3.10
CA GLN A 236 22.57 -22.72 -3.74
C GLN A 236 23.91 -22.00 -3.67
N ARG A 237 24.60 -22.09 -2.53
CA ARG A 237 25.92 -21.46 -2.34
C ARG A 237 26.98 -22.13 -3.21
N GLU A 238 27.01 -23.45 -3.24
CA GLU A 238 27.91 -24.23 -4.09
C GLU A 238 27.67 -23.94 -5.58
N LYS A 239 26.40 -23.92 -6.01
CA LYS A 239 26.05 -23.54 -7.39
C LYS A 239 26.50 -22.13 -7.73
N HIS A 240 26.27 -21.18 -6.84
CA HIS A 240 26.68 -19.79 -7.06
C HIS A 240 28.20 -19.62 -7.11
N ASP A 241 28.95 -20.32 -6.25
CA ASP A 241 30.41 -20.28 -6.25
C ASP A 241 31.00 -20.98 -7.48
N LEU A 242 30.39 -22.08 -7.92
CA LEU A 242 30.74 -22.73 -9.18
C LEU A 242 30.46 -21.81 -10.37
N ALA A 243 29.32 -21.13 -10.40
CA ALA A 243 28.97 -20.17 -11.44
C ALA A 243 29.97 -19.00 -11.50
N LYS A 244 30.39 -18.48 -10.34
CA LYS A 244 31.45 -17.46 -10.24
C LYS A 244 32.79 -17.96 -10.78
N LYS A 245 33.17 -19.18 -10.46
CA LYS A 245 34.43 -19.79 -10.94
C LYS A 245 34.41 -20.04 -12.44
N VAL A 246 33.30 -20.54 -12.99
CA VAL A 246 33.14 -20.71 -14.44
C VAL A 246 33.22 -19.36 -15.16
N LYS A 247 32.61 -18.31 -14.59
CA LYS A 247 32.68 -16.95 -15.16
C LYS A 247 34.10 -16.39 -15.15
N SER A 248 34.87 -16.59 -14.07
CA SER A 248 36.26 -16.12 -13.98
C SER A 248 37.22 -16.89 -14.91
N GLU A 249 37.05 -18.21 -15.03
CA GLU A 249 37.81 -19.05 -15.97
C GLU A 249 37.51 -18.70 -17.44
N SER A 250 36.25 -18.36 -17.75
CA SER A 250 35.85 -17.94 -19.09
C SER A 250 36.49 -16.60 -19.48
N LEU A 251 36.49 -15.63 -18.56
CA LEU A 251 37.13 -14.32 -18.76
C LEU A 251 38.64 -14.44 -18.95
N SER A 252 39.33 -15.24 -18.12
CA SER A 252 40.78 -15.43 -18.24
C SER A 252 41.20 -16.11 -19.54
N ARG A 253 40.41 -17.09 -20.03
CA ARG A 253 40.63 -17.71 -21.35
C ARG A 253 40.44 -16.73 -22.49
N LEU A 254 39.46 -15.82 -22.39
CA LEU A 254 39.20 -14.81 -23.42
C LEU A 254 40.34 -13.79 -23.50
N ASP A 255 40.87 -13.36 -22.36
CA ASP A 255 42.00 -12.44 -22.27
C ASP A 255 43.30 -13.03 -22.81
N MET A 256 43.58 -14.31 -22.52
CA MET A 256 44.73 -15.01 -23.10
C MET A 256 44.65 -15.11 -24.62
N LYS A 257 43.46 -15.33 -25.18
CA LYS A 257 43.27 -15.33 -26.64
C LYS A 257 43.52 -13.94 -27.23
N LYS A 258 42.96 -12.88 -26.64
CA LYS A 258 43.15 -11.50 -27.12
C LYS A 258 44.62 -11.07 -27.12
N ARG A 259 45.38 -11.41 -26.08
CA ARG A 259 46.83 -11.14 -26.00
C ARG A 259 47.67 -11.93 -27.00
N ARG A 260 47.14 -13.01 -27.58
CA ARG A 260 47.82 -13.84 -28.57
C ARG A 260 47.60 -13.36 -30.01
N PHE A 261 46.69 -12.41 -30.22
CA PHE A 261 46.37 -11.80 -31.51
C PHE A 261 46.78 -10.31 -31.60
N MET A 262 47.50 -9.80 -30.59
CA MET A 262 48.25 -8.54 -30.63
C MET A 262 49.74 -8.86 -30.73
#